data_AF-A0A349BBC8-F1
#
_entry.id   AF-A0A349BBC8-F1
#
_cell.length_a   1.000
_cell.length_b   1.000
_cell.length_c   1.000
_cell.angle_alpha   90.00
_cell.angle_beta   90.00
_cell.angle_gamma   90.00
#
_symmetry.space_group_name_H-M   'P 1'
#
loop_
_entity.id
_entity.type
_entity.pdbx_description
1 polymer ?
#
loop_
_entity_poly.entity_id
_entity_poly.type
_entity_poly.pdbx_seq_one_letter_code
_entity_poly.pdbx_strand_id
1 'polypeptide(L)'
;MVFNSLVYALFLPAVVGLHWTVRPAARRWVLLVASYVFYAAWDWRFLGLIFLSTAVDYTIGRALGEERTERARKALLLTSVVTNLGILGAFKYGGFFVESAASLLARVGLAPNPALLQVVLPVGISFYTFQTISYTFDVYRRELSPERDL
;
A
#
# COMPACT_ATOMS: atom_id res chain seq x y z
N MET A 1 12.48 -9.24 1.48
CA MET A 1 13.23 -10.28 0.75
C MET A 1 12.83 -10.21 -0.72
N VAL A 2 13.65 -10.70 -1.65
CA VAL A 2 13.28 -10.78 -3.08
C VAL A 2 12.66 -12.15 -3.37
N PHE A 3 11.61 -12.20 -4.20
CA PHE A 3 10.89 -13.45 -4.51
C PHE A 3 11.79 -14.55 -5.10
N ASN A 4 12.75 -14.20 -5.95
CA ASN A 4 13.67 -15.16 -6.58
C ASN A 4 14.90 -15.49 -5.70
N SER A 5 14.82 -15.32 -4.38
CA SER A 5 15.93 -15.59 -3.46
C SER A 5 15.78 -16.92 -2.73
N LEU A 6 16.91 -17.58 -2.43
CA LEU A 6 16.93 -18.78 -1.58
C LEU A 6 16.30 -18.50 -0.20
N VAL A 7 16.50 -17.29 0.33
CA VAL A 7 15.90 -16.85 1.58
C VAL A 7 14.38 -16.92 1.53
N TYR A 8 13.76 -16.44 0.44
CA TYR A 8 12.31 -16.55 0.25
C TYR A 8 11.86 -18.01 0.08
N ALA A 9 12.62 -18.81 -0.69
CA ALA A 9 12.33 -20.23 -0.91
C ALA A 9 12.33 -21.05 0.39
N LEU A 10 13.15 -20.68 1.39
CA LEU A 10 13.14 -21.30 2.72
C LEU A 10 12.09 -20.68 3.65
N PHE A 11 11.89 -19.37 3.55
CA PHE A 11 10.92 -18.62 4.37
C PHE A 11 9.49 -19.11 4.15
N LEU A 12 9.07 -19.31 2.90
CA LEU A 12 7.69 -19.67 2.57
C LEU A 12 7.27 -21.04 3.18
N PRO A 13 8.01 -22.16 2.98
CA PRO A 13 7.71 -23.42 3.65
C PRO A 13 7.73 -23.32 5.18
N ALA A 14 8.65 -22.53 5.76
CA ALA A 14 8.70 -22.32 7.20
C ALA A 14 7.44 -21.63 7.72
N VAL A 15 6.95 -20.59 7.04
CA VAL A 15 5.71 -19.88 7.40
C VAL A 15 4.49 -20.79 7.23
N VAL A 16 4.42 -21.57 6.15
CA VAL A 16 3.32 -22.53 5.93
C VAL A 16 3.31 -23.63 6.99
N GLY A 17 4.48 -24.19 7.32
CA GLY A 17 4.63 -25.16 8.40
C GLY A 17 4.22 -24.58 9.76
N LEU A 18 4.63 -23.34 10.05
CA LEU A 18 4.23 -22.64 11.27
C LEU A 18 2.71 -22.39 11.31
N HIS A 19 2.12 -21.97 10.18
CA HIS A 19 0.68 -21.72 10.08
C HIS A 19 -0.16 -22.96 10.42
N TRP A 20 0.27 -24.16 10.02
CA TRP A 20 -0.46 -25.39 10.34
C TRP A 20 -0.22 -25.93 11.75
N THR A 21 0.90 -25.59 12.38
CA THR A 21 1.24 -26.06 13.74
C THR A 21 0.66 -25.19 14.86
N VAL A 22 0.34 -23.92 14.60
CA VAL A 22 -0.28 -23.04 15.60
C VAL A 22 -1.80 -23.24 15.74
N ARG A 23 -2.33 -22.82 16.90
CA ARG A 23 -3.78 -22.81 17.18
C ARG A 23 -4.54 -21.98 16.13
N PRO A 24 -5.77 -22.34 15.74
CA PRO A 24 -6.55 -21.62 14.73
C PRO A 24 -6.63 -20.09 14.96
N ALA A 25 -6.80 -19.65 16.20
CA ALA A 25 -6.86 -18.24 16.56
C ALA A 25 -5.55 -17.46 16.28
N ALA A 26 -4.40 -18.14 16.30
CA ALA A 26 -3.09 -17.53 16.05
C ALA A 26 -2.70 -17.54 14.57
N ARG A 27 -3.39 -18.31 13.72
CA ARG A 27 -3.05 -18.46 12.30
C ARG A 27 -3.05 -17.14 11.54
N ARG A 28 -4.04 -16.28 11.81
CA ARG A 28 -4.13 -14.94 11.19
C ARG A 28 -2.91 -14.08 11.55
N TRP A 29 -2.48 -14.13 12.80
CA TRP A 29 -1.33 -13.38 13.30
C TRP A 29 -0.02 -13.89 12.72
N VAL A 30 0.13 -15.21 12.59
CA VAL A 30 1.30 -15.80 11.91
C VAL A 30 1.42 -15.27 10.49
N LEU A 31 0.32 -15.29 9.72
CA LEU A 31 0.33 -14.80 8.34
C LEU A 31 0.57 -13.29 8.27
N LEU A 32 -0.04 -12.51 9.16
CA LEU A 32 0.15 -11.06 9.22
C LEU A 32 1.61 -10.71 9.52
N VAL A 33 2.17 -11.26 10.60
CA VAL A 33 3.56 -11.00 11.00
C VAL A 33 4.52 -11.49 9.91
N ALA A 34 4.30 -12.67 9.33
CA ALA A 34 5.12 -13.17 8.24
C ALA A 34 5.08 -12.23 7.03
N SER A 35 3.91 -11.71 6.66
CA SER A 35 3.76 -10.77 5.54
C SER A 35 4.52 -9.46 5.80
N TYR A 36 4.41 -8.92 7.01
CA TYR A 36 5.16 -7.73 7.41
C TYR A 36 6.66 -7.97 7.43
N VAL A 37 7.13 -9.11 7.96
CA VAL A 37 8.56 -9.48 7.95
C VAL A 37 9.08 -9.62 6.52
N PHE A 38 8.34 -10.29 5.64
CA PHE A 38 8.71 -10.44 4.23
C PHE A 38 8.89 -9.08 3.54
N TYR A 39 7.95 -8.17 3.75
CA TYR A 39 7.96 -6.82 3.18
C TYR A 39 9.05 -5.94 3.80
N ALA A 40 9.19 -5.96 5.13
CA ALA A 40 10.20 -5.23 5.88
C ALA A 40 11.61 -5.62 5.45
N ALA A 41 11.83 -6.91 5.21
CA ALA A 41 13.10 -7.43 4.75
C ALA A 41 13.40 -7.07 3.29
N TRP A 42 12.45 -6.47 2.55
CA TRP A 42 12.77 -5.82 1.27
C TRP A 42 13.20 -4.38 1.54
N ASP A 43 12.36 -3.61 2.21
CA ASP A 43 12.71 -2.30 2.75
C ASP A 43 11.67 -1.85 3.78
N TRP A 44 12.12 -1.67 5.02
CA TRP A 44 11.26 -1.35 6.17
C TRP A 44 10.62 0.03 6.08
N ARG A 45 11.21 0.98 5.32
CA ARG A 45 10.72 2.36 5.21
C ARG A 45 9.32 2.43 4.61
N PHE A 46 8.98 1.46 3.76
CA PHE A 46 7.69 1.43 3.06
C PHE A 46 6.59 0.68 3.82
N LEU A 47 6.89 0.09 4.98
CA LEU A 47 5.84 -0.42 5.87
C LEU A 47 4.87 0.68 6.31
N GLY A 48 5.39 1.89 6.52
CA GLY A 48 4.56 3.06 6.85
C GLY A 48 3.56 3.39 5.75
N LEU A 49 3.91 3.18 4.47
CA LEU A 49 3.00 3.41 3.35
C LEU A 49 1.88 2.37 3.31
N ILE A 50 2.21 1.09 3.52
CA ILE A 50 1.21 0.03 3.60
C ILE A 50 0.27 0.31 4.76
N PHE A 51 0.82 0.57 5.95
CA PHE A 51 0.02 0.87 7.13
C PHE A 51 -0.88 2.09 6.93
N LEU A 52 -0.35 3.17 6.36
CA LEU A 52 -1.13 4.38 6.05
C LEU A 52 -2.29 4.07 5.09
N SER A 53 -2.00 3.37 3.99
CA SER A 53 -3.01 2.96 3.00
C SER A 53 -4.09 2.08 3.63
N THR A 54 -3.70 1.07 4.41
CA THR A 54 -4.62 0.21 5.17
C THR A 54 -5.47 1.00 6.17
N ALA A 55 -4.87 1.91 6.94
CA ALA A 55 -5.60 2.71 7.93
C ALA A 55 -6.62 3.65 7.28
N VAL A 56 -6.24 4.30 6.17
CA VAL A 56 -7.15 5.16 5.39
C VAL A 56 -8.32 4.35 4.86
N ASP A 57 -8.07 3.20 4.22
CA ASP A 57 -9.14 2.43 3.60
C ASP A 57 -10.00 1.67 4.62
N TYR A 58 -9.43 1.26 5.75
CA TYR A 58 -10.20 0.71 6.87
C TYR A 58 -11.17 1.76 7.44
N THR A 59 -10.69 2.98 7.72
CA THR A 59 -11.53 4.05 8.26
C THR A 59 -12.60 4.49 7.26
N ILE A 60 -12.25 4.61 5.97
CA ILE A 60 -13.19 4.93 4.90
C ILE A 60 -14.22 3.82 4.70
N GLY A 61 -13.79 2.56 4.69
CA GLY A 61 -14.68 1.41 4.58
C GLY A 61 -15.71 1.39 5.70
N ARG A 62 -15.29 1.62 6.94
CA ARG A 62 -16.21 1.73 8.09
C ARG A 62 -17.18 2.89 7.96
N ALA A 63 -16.69 4.08 7.60
CA ALA A 63 -17.53 5.25 7.38
C ALA A 63 -18.55 5.02 6.24
N LEU A 64 -18.15 4.33 5.17
CA LEU A 64 -19.03 3.91 4.07
C LEU A 64 -20.11 2.93 4.54
N GLY A 65 -19.86 2.10 5.55
CA GLY A 65 -20.87 1.21 6.11
C GLY A 65 -22.01 1.93 6.82
N GLU A 66 -21.69 3.04 7.49
CA GLU A 66 -22.61 3.79 8.34
C GLU A 66 -23.32 4.92 7.57
N GLU A 67 -22.65 5.50 6.58
CA GLU A 67 -23.17 6.65 5.83
C GLU A 67 -24.27 6.27 4.83
N ARG A 68 -25.38 6.99 4.90
CA ARG A 68 -26.58 6.77 4.07
C ARG A 68 -26.66 7.73 2.90
N THR A 69 -26.01 8.88 2.99
CA THR A 69 -26.07 9.93 1.99
C THR A 69 -25.15 9.60 0.82
N GLU A 70 -25.71 9.40 -0.37
CA GLU A 70 -24.94 9.07 -1.59
C GLU A 70 -23.83 10.09 -1.90
N ARG A 71 -24.04 11.38 -1.62
CA ARG A 71 -23.00 12.42 -1.80
C ARG A 71 -21.81 12.21 -0.86
N ALA A 72 -22.07 11.94 0.43
CA ALA A 72 -21.02 11.71 1.41
C ALA A 72 -20.29 10.39 1.14
N ARG A 73 -21.01 9.33 0.76
CA ARG A 73 -20.41 8.06 0.32
C ARG A 73 -19.48 8.25 -0.87
N LYS A 74 -19.87 9.03 -1.88
CA LYS A 74 -19.02 9.35 -3.03
C LYS A 74 -17.76 10.12 -2.63
N ALA A 75 -17.89 11.08 -1.71
CA ALA A 75 -16.74 11.82 -1.19
C ALA A 75 -15.75 10.89 -0.47
N LEU A 76 -16.25 10.00 0.40
CA LEU A 76 -15.44 8.98 1.09
C LEU A 76 -14.70 8.06 0.11
N LEU A 77 -15.39 7.54 -0.91
CA LEU A 77 -14.75 6.73 -1.95
C LEU A 77 -13.68 7.53 -2.70
N LEU A 78 -13.99 8.78 -3.07
CA LEU A 78 -13.04 9.65 -3.75
C LEU A 78 -11.80 9.91 -2.91
N THR A 79 -11.93 10.10 -1.58
CA THR A 79 -10.80 10.24 -0.67
C THR A 79 -9.90 8.99 -0.70
N SER A 80 -10.47 7.79 -0.68
CA SER A 80 -9.70 6.54 -0.77
C SER A 80 -8.95 6.46 -2.10
N VAL A 81 -9.65 6.69 -3.21
CA VAL A 81 -9.08 6.64 -4.56
C VAL A 81 -7.97 7.68 -4.74
N VAL A 82 -8.20 8.93 -4.34
CA VAL A 82 -7.22 10.02 -4.48
C VAL A 82 -6.00 9.79 -3.62
N THR A 83 -6.16 9.33 -2.38
CA THR A 83 -5.02 9.02 -1.50
C THR A 83 -4.17 7.89 -2.09
N ASN A 84 -4.79 6.77 -2.48
CA ASN A 84 -4.10 5.60 -3.00
C ASN A 84 -3.44 5.87 -4.36
N LEU A 85 -4.16 6.47 -5.30
CA LEU A 85 -3.59 6.85 -6.60
C LEU A 85 -2.57 7.99 -6.47
N GLY A 86 -2.72 8.88 -5.49
CA GLY A 86 -1.75 9.92 -5.16
C GLY A 86 -0.43 9.33 -4.70
N ILE A 87 -0.48 8.36 -3.76
CA ILE A 87 0.71 7.59 -3.32
C ILE A 87 1.32 6.86 -4.52
N LEU A 88 0.53 6.10 -5.28
CA LEU A 88 1.04 5.37 -6.45
C LEU A 88 1.67 6.31 -7.47
N GLY A 89 1.03 7.44 -7.77
CA GLY A 89 1.53 8.44 -8.72
C GLY A 89 2.83 9.09 -8.27
N ALA A 90 2.91 9.49 -6.99
CA ALA A 90 4.09 10.10 -6.41
C ALA A 90 5.30 9.15 -6.47
N PHE A 91 5.12 7.87 -6.13
CA PHE A 91 6.21 6.91 -6.17
C PHE A 91 6.55 6.46 -7.60
N LYS A 92 5.55 6.27 -8.47
CA LYS A 92 5.76 5.77 -9.84
C LYS A 92 6.31 6.81 -10.79
N TYR A 93 5.90 8.07 -10.66
CA TYR A 93 6.25 9.15 -11.58
C TYR A 93 7.10 10.25 -10.93
N GLY A 94 7.33 10.21 -9.61
CA GLY A 94 8.08 11.23 -8.90
C GLY A 94 9.47 11.49 -9.49
N GLY A 95 10.20 10.43 -9.84
CA GLY A 95 11.51 10.55 -10.50
C GLY A 95 11.44 11.33 -11.83
N PHE A 96 10.47 11.02 -12.69
CA PHE A 96 10.26 11.74 -13.95
C PHE A 96 9.95 13.23 -13.72
N PHE A 97 9.11 13.55 -12.73
CA PHE A 97 8.79 14.95 -12.39
C PHE A 97 10.00 15.71 -11.85
N VAL A 98 10.78 15.07 -10.98
CA VAL A 98 12.02 15.62 -10.40
C VAL A 98 13.04 15.90 -11.50
N GLU A 99 13.28 14.95 -12.39
CA GLU A 99 14.22 15.09 -13.50
C GLU A 99 13.78 16.18 -14.48
N SER A 100 12.49 16.21 -14.82
CA SER A 100 11.92 17.25 -15.68
C SER A 100 12.05 18.63 -15.06
N ALA A 101 11.71 18.79 -13.78
CA ALA A 101 11.84 20.05 -13.06
C ALA A 101 13.32 20.50 -12.95
N ALA A 102 14.23 19.57 -12.64
CA ALA A 102 15.66 19.85 -12.60
C ALA A 102 16.18 20.32 -13.97
N SER A 103 15.73 19.70 -15.06
CA SER A 103 16.11 20.10 -16.41
C SER A 103 15.62 21.50 -16.80
N LEU A 104 14.45 21.92 -16.32
CA LEU A 104 13.92 23.27 -16.54
C LEU A 104 14.67 24.31 -15.71
N LEU A 105 14.95 24.01 -14.45
CA LEU A 105 15.73 24.87 -13.56
C LEU A 105 17.16 25.08 -14.07
N ALA A 106 17.77 24.03 -14.64
CA ALA A 106 19.06 24.10 -15.32
C ALA A 106 19.08 25.12 -16.47
N ARG A 107 17.97 25.27 -17.20
CA ARG A 107 17.84 26.27 -18.27
C ARG A 107 17.81 27.71 -17.77
N VAL A 108 17.45 27.91 -16.49
CA VAL A 108 17.41 29.23 -15.82
C VAL A 108 18.67 29.47 -14.98
N GLY A 109 19.69 28.62 -15.12
CA GLY A 109 20.99 28.77 -14.46
C GLY A 109 21.06 28.20 -13.04
N LEU A 110 20.00 27.54 -12.57
CA LEU A 110 20.00 26.81 -11.30
C LEU A 110 20.47 25.36 -11.55
N ALA A 111 21.42 24.86 -10.78
CA ALA A 111 21.92 23.48 -10.92
C ALA A 111 21.43 22.56 -9.77
N PRO A 112 20.12 22.23 -9.70
CA PRO A 112 19.64 21.29 -8.70
C PRO A 112 20.19 19.88 -9.00
N ASN A 113 20.49 19.12 -7.95
CA ASN A 113 20.92 17.72 -8.09
C ASN A 113 19.68 16.79 -7.98
N PRO A 114 19.16 16.25 -9.09
CA PRO A 114 17.98 15.38 -9.07
C PRO A 114 18.24 14.03 -8.40
N ALA A 115 19.51 13.60 -8.28
CA ALA A 115 19.86 12.31 -7.69
C ALA A 115 19.51 12.22 -6.19
N LEU A 116 19.45 13.36 -5.49
CA LEU A 116 19.03 13.41 -4.09
C LEU A 116 17.52 13.12 -3.89
N LEU A 117 16.73 13.22 -4.97
CA LEU A 117 15.28 13.09 -4.96
C LEU A 117 14.79 11.82 -5.67
N GLN A 118 15.70 10.94 -6.13
CA GLN A 118 15.32 9.66 -6.71
C GLN A 118 14.81 8.71 -5.62
N VAL A 119 13.49 8.58 -5.54
CA VAL A 119 12.81 7.69 -4.62
C VAL A 119 12.76 6.28 -5.20
N VAL A 120 13.21 5.29 -4.42
CA VAL A 120 13.10 3.87 -4.81
C VAL A 120 11.64 3.46 -4.82
N LEU A 121 11.21 2.79 -5.90
CA LEU A 121 9.84 2.34 -6.05
C LEU A 121 9.56 1.13 -5.13
N PRO A 122 8.52 1.17 -4.28
CA PRO A 122 8.17 0.04 -3.43
C PRO A 122 7.72 -1.16 -4.26
N VAL A 123 8.26 -2.35 -3.95
CA VAL A 123 7.80 -3.58 -4.61
C VAL A 123 6.32 -3.79 -4.30
N GLY A 124 5.55 -4.10 -5.35
CA GLY A 124 4.13 -4.41 -5.22
C GLY A 124 3.22 -3.20 -5.00
N ILE A 125 3.71 -1.96 -5.08
CA ILE A 125 2.89 -0.75 -4.86
C ILE A 125 1.61 -0.71 -5.69
N SER A 126 1.71 -0.99 -6.99
CA SER A 126 0.52 -1.01 -7.85
C SER A 126 -0.49 -2.06 -7.39
N PHE A 127 -0.01 -3.24 -6.98
CA PHE A 127 -0.88 -4.35 -6.60
C PHE A 127 -1.67 -4.02 -5.33
N TYR A 128 -1.01 -3.64 -4.23
CA TYR A 128 -1.74 -3.34 -3.00
C TYR A 128 -2.62 -2.09 -3.13
N THR A 129 -2.19 -1.08 -3.91
CA THR A 129 -3.00 0.12 -4.20
C THR A 129 -4.31 -0.25 -4.90
N PHE A 130 -4.28 -1.08 -5.94
CA PHE A 130 -5.51 -1.47 -6.62
C PHE A 130 -6.38 -2.40 -5.79
N GLN A 131 -5.77 -3.28 -5.00
CA GLN A 131 -6.51 -4.19 -4.12
C GLN A 131 -7.26 -3.44 -3.02
N THR A 132 -6.63 -2.45 -2.39
CA THR A 132 -7.27 -1.65 -1.34
C THR A 132 -8.35 -0.71 -1.88
N ILE A 133 -8.16 -0.15 -3.09
CA ILE A 133 -9.21 0.59 -3.80
C ILE A 133 -10.39 -0.33 -4.16
N SER A 134 -10.13 -1.56 -4.60
CA SER A 134 -11.20 -2.53 -4.87
C SER A 134 -12.06 -2.74 -3.64
N TYR A 135 -11.43 -2.95 -2.47
CA TYR A 135 -12.16 -3.08 -1.21
C TYR A 135 -13.08 -1.89 -0.91
N THR A 136 -12.60 -0.65 -0.99
CA THR A 136 -13.46 0.52 -0.71
C THR A 136 -14.54 0.71 -1.76
N PHE A 137 -14.28 0.32 -3.01
CA PHE A 137 -15.26 0.34 -4.09
C PHE A 137 -16.38 -0.70 -3.89
N ASP A 138 -16.02 -1.91 -3.49
CA ASP A 138 -16.96 -3.01 -3.22
C ASP A 138 -17.85 -2.70 -2.01
N VAL A 139 -17.28 -2.09 -0.95
CA VAL A 139 -18.04 -1.57 0.19
C VAL A 139 -18.96 -0.41 -0.22
N TYR A 140 -18.47 0.51 -1.06
CA TYR A 140 -19.30 1.60 -1.59
C TYR A 140 -20.50 1.06 -2.38
N ARG A 141 -20.30 0.02 -3.20
CA ARG A 141 -21.36 -0.68 -3.96
C ARG A 141 -22.27 -1.58 -3.13
N ARG A 142 -21.97 -1.78 -1.85
CA ARG A 142 -22.66 -2.72 -0.96
C ARG A 142 -22.54 -4.18 -1.40
N GLU A 143 -21.49 -4.51 -2.15
CA GLU A 143 -21.13 -5.89 -2.51
C GLU A 143 -20.39 -6.57 -1.34
N LEU A 144 -19.67 -5.78 -0.54
CA LEU A 144 -19.03 -6.21 0.71
C LEU A 144 -19.51 -5.39 1.90
N SER A 145 -19.55 -6.03 3.07
CA SER A 145 -19.67 -5.35 4.36
C SER A 145 -18.30 -4.85 4.80
N PRO A 146 -18.19 -3.67 5.45
CA PRO A 146 -16.91 -3.19 5.96
C PRO A 146 -16.31 -4.13 6.99
N GLU A 147 -14.99 -4.30 6.92
CA GLU A 147 -14.23 -5.04 7.93
C GLU A 147 -14.25 -4.29 9.27
N ARG A 148 -14.38 -5.05 10.36
CA ARG A 148 -14.46 -4.50 11.73
C ARG A 148 -13.16 -4.66 12.50
N ASP A 149 -12.35 -5.65 12.14
CA ASP A 149 -11.04 -5.90 12.73
C ASP A 149 -9.93 -5.32 11.83
N LEU A 150 -9.03 -4.51 12.39
CA LEU A 150 -7.82 -4.03 11.69
C LEU A 150 -6.75 -5.12 11.64
#